data_AF-A0A2M8DQS5-F1
#
_entry.id   AF-A0A2M8DQS5-F1
#
_cell.length_a   1.000
_cell.length_b   1.000
_cell.length_c   1.000
_cell.angle_alpha   90.00
_cell.angle_beta   90.00
_cell.angle_gamma   90.00
#
_symmetry.space_group_name_H-M   'P 1'
#
loop_
_entity.id
_entity.type
_entity.pdbx_description
1 polymer ?
#
loop_
_entity_poly.entity_id
_entity_poly.type
_entity_poly.pdbx_seq_one_letter_code
_entity_poly.pdbx_strand_id
1 'polypeptide(L)'
;MIKKHLSKIIFITLILLFSISYTSFVAFNGGTQYIESHNRLSEIGELFSGLGYFFLILVYARTILKLIVNKGNLWKRLEPLEFDLSAIKSITGKILFWFNKTHAYFGILAIVSIFLHCYFTTSLLDNLLLRLVLILLAWQGIFGAVLQFKYTPAILKRKSYLLHAQLFTGILLLILAGFGHLLLGD
;
A
#
# COMPACT_ATOMS: atom_id res chain seq x y z
N MET A 1 9.48 24.48 9.44
CA MET A 1 8.83 23.41 8.64
C MET A 1 8.96 22.03 9.28
N ILE A 2 10.12 21.65 9.84
CA ILE A 2 10.40 20.34 10.46
C ILE A 2 9.52 20.02 11.68
N LYS A 3 9.27 20.98 12.60
CA LYS A 3 8.44 20.76 13.82
C LYS A 3 7.03 20.23 13.54
N LYS A 4 6.41 20.57 12.39
CA LYS A 4 5.05 20.15 12.03
C LYS A 4 4.95 18.66 11.64
N HIS A 5 6.06 18.07 11.23
CA HIS A 5 6.13 16.66 10.80
C HIS A 5 6.87 15.78 11.80
N LEU A 6 7.52 16.38 12.81
CA LEU A 6 8.33 15.68 13.80
C LEU A 6 7.55 14.60 14.56
N SER A 7 6.32 14.88 15.00
CA SER A 7 5.49 13.88 15.68
C SER A 7 5.18 12.66 14.82
N LYS A 8 4.98 12.86 13.52
CA LYS A 8 4.73 11.78 12.55
C LYS A 8 5.99 10.96 12.31
N ILE A 9 7.14 11.62 12.18
CA ILE A 9 8.44 10.96 12.02
C ILE A 9 8.73 10.11 13.24
N ILE A 10 8.63 10.68 14.45
CA ILE A 10 8.82 9.94 15.71
C ILE A 10 7.87 8.75 15.77
N PHE A 11 6.59 8.91 15.42
CA PHE A 11 5.64 7.82 15.43
C PHE A 11 6.01 6.69 14.45
N ILE A 12 6.42 7.01 13.21
CA ILE A 12 6.94 6.01 12.26
C ILE A 12 8.18 5.32 12.82
N THR A 13 9.12 6.07 13.37
CA THR A 13 10.36 5.52 13.95
C THR A 13 10.06 4.58 15.12
N LEU A 14 9.13 4.95 16.00
CA LEU A 14 8.72 4.09 17.11
C LEU A 14 8.08 2.80 16.62
N ILE A 15 7.23 2.86 15.59
CA ILE A 15 6.64 1.64 15.03
C ILE A 15 7.69 0.80 14.33
N LEU A 16 8.64 1.40 13.60
CA LEU A 16 9.77 0.67 13.03
C LEU A 16 10.56 -0.06 14.13
N LEU A 17 10.90 0.63 15.22
CA LEU A 17 11.62 0.02 16.35
C LEU A 17 10.79 -1.08 17.02
N PHE A 18 9.48 -0.89 17.18
CA PHE A 18 8.57 -1.92 17.68
C PHE A 18 8.54 -3.14 16.76
N SER A 19 8.35 -2.94 15.46
CA SER A 19 8.35 -4.02 14.47
C SER A 19 9.66 -4.79 14.52
N ILE A 20 10.81 -4.10 14.45
CA ILE A 20 12.13 -4.74 14.58
C ILE A 20 12.23 -5.53 15.88
N SER A 21 11.93 -4.92 17.03
CA SER A 21 12.06 -5.57 18.33
C SER A 21 11.15 -6.79 18.46
N TYR A 22 9.90 -6.68 18.03
CA TYR A 22 8.93 -7.78 18.03
C TYR A 22 9.40 -8.91 17.09
N THR A 23 9.90 -8.56 15.90
CA THR A 23 10.42 -9.56 14.95
C THR A 23 11.61 -10.31 15.53
N SER A 24 12.58 -9.60 16.11
CA SER A 24 13.73 -10.22 16.77
C SER A 24 13.31 -11.08 17.98
N PHE A 25 12.33 -10.64 18.77
CA PHE A 25 11.82 -11.40 19.92
C PHE A 25 11.18 -12.73 19.50
N VAL A 26 10.30 -12.72 18.50
CA VAL A 26 9.63 -13.94 18.03
C VAL A 26 10.65 -14.90 17.37
N ALA A 27 11.58 -14.37 16.58
CA ALA A 27 12.66 -15.16 15.99
C ALA A 27 13.56 -15.82 17.06
N PHE A 28 13.90 -15.09 18.13
CA PHE A 28 14.72 -15.62 19.23
C PHE A 28 14.02 -16.71 20.04
N ASN A 29 12.69 -16.65 20.17
CA ASN A 29 11.90 -17.61 20.96
C ASN A 29 11.38 -18.80 20.13
N GLY A 30 11.94 -19.07 18.94
CA GLY A 30 11.58 -20.24 18.13
C GLY A 30 10.23 -20.16 17.42
N GLY A 31 9.67 -18.95 17.26
CA GLY A 31 8.36 -18.74 16.63
C GLY A 31 8.27 -19.09 15.13
N THR A 32 9.39 -19.45 14.50
CA THR A 32 9.46 -19.87 13.08
C THR A 32 8.82 -21.23 12.82
N GLN A 33 8.61 -22.07 13.85
CA GLN A 33 8.00 -23.40 13.69
C GLN A 33 6.49 -23.38 13.43
N TYR A 34 5.82 -22.22 13.50
CA TYR A 34 4.37 -22.10 13.26
C TYR A 34 3.99 -22.01 11.77
N ILE A 35 4.97 -21.85 10.85
CA ILE A 35 4.72 -21.39 9.48
C ILE A 35 4.86 -22.49 8.40
N GLU A 36 5.60 -23.57 8.67
CA GLU A 36 5.90 -24.61 7.65
C GLU A 36 4.77 -25.65 7.43
N SER A 37 3.54 -25.21 7.19
CA SER A 37 2.53 -26.13 6.64
C SER A 37 2.47 -25.96 5.12
N HIS A 38 3.32 -26.70 4.40
CA HIS A 38 3.23 -26.91 2.95
C HIS A 38 1.93 -27.68 2.62
N ASN A 39 0.79 -27.03 2.82
CA ASN A 39 -0.53 -27.55 2.58
C ASN A 39 -1.15 -26.79 1.40
N ARG A 40 -2.03 -27.44 0.62
CA ARG A 40 -2.71 -26.84 -0.55
C ARG A 40 -3.37 -25.47 -0.30
N LEU A 41 -3.78 -25.20 0.95
CA LEU A 41 -4.33 -23.91 1.33
C LEU A 41 -3.27 -22.79 1.33
N SER A 42 -2.05 -23.09 1.79
CA SER A 42 -0.94 -22.13 1.78
C SER A 42 -0.55 -21.73 0.35
N GLU A 43 -0.51 -22.69 -0.57
CA GLU A 43 -0.24 -22.45 -2.00
C GLU A 43 -1.29 -21.52 -2.64
N ILE A 44 -2.57 -21.69 -2.29
CA ILE A 44 -3.64 -20.77 -2.69
C ILE A 44 -3.43 -19.39 -2.05
N GLY A 45 -2.98 -19.35 -0.80
CA GLY A 45 -2.61 -18.14 -0.08
C GLY A 45 -1.48 -17.36 -0.77
N GLU A 46 -0.47 -18.03 -1.31
CA GLU A 46 0.62 -17.43 -2.10
C GLU A 46 0.13 -16.86 -3.43
N LEU A 47 -0.78 -17.56 -4.12
CA LEU A 47 -1.42 -16.99 -5.32
C LEU A 47 -2.11 -15.65 -4.98
N PHE A 48 -2.82 -15.59 -3.86
CA PHE A 48 -3.50 -14.37 -3.42
C PHE A 48 -2.54 -13.27 -2.96
N SER A 49 -1.36 -13.58 -2.40
CA SER A 49 -0.34 -12.56 -2.14
C SER A 49 0.18 -11.97 -3.44
N GLY A 50 0.50 -12.80 -4.43
CA GLY A 50 0.93 -12.36 -5.76
C GLY A 50 -0.09 -11.47 -6.45
N LEU A 51 -1.37 -11.86 -6.43
CA LEU A 51 -2.47 -11.04 -6.95
C LEU A 51 -2.63 -9.73 -6.18
N GLY A 52 -2.56 -9.77 -4.85
CA GLY A 52 -2.62 -8.59 -3.99
C GLY A 52 -1.53 -7.58 -4.34
N TYR A 53 -0.28 -8.03 -4.47
CA TYR A 53 0.84 -7.21 -4.89
C TYR A 53 0.65 -6.64 -6.30
N PHE A 54 0.22 -7.46 -7.25
CA PHE A 54 -0.06 -7.01 -8.61
C PHE A 54 -1.08 -5.87 -8.65
N PHE A 55 -2.21 -6.02 -7.93
CA PHE A 55 -3.22 -4.96 -7.87
C PHE A 55 -2.74 -3.71 -7.13
N LEU A 56 -1.93 -3.83 -6.07
CA LEU A 56 -1.30 -2.68 -5.42
C LEU A 56 -0.38 -1.93 -6.39
N ILE A 57 0.44 -2.64 -7.17
CA ILE A 57 1.29 -2.04 -8.20
C ILE A 57 0.43 -1.23 -9.18
N LEU A 58 -0.70 -1.75 -9.65
CA LEU A 58 -1.60 -1.00 -10.54
C LEU A 58 -2.18 0.26 -9.88
N VAL A 59 -2.55 0.20 -8.60
CA VAL A 59 -3.04 1.37 -7.86
C VAL A 59 -1.95 2.45 -7.73
N TYR A 60 -0.71 2.07 -7.42
CA TYR A 60 0.41 3.02 -7.28
C TYR A 60 0.98 3.50 -8.62
N ALA A 61 0.96 2.67 -9.66
CA ALA A 61 1.34 3.03 -11.02
C ALA A 61 0.55 4.24 -11.53
N ARG A 62 -0.76 4.31 -11.22
CA ARG A 62 -1.58 5.49 -11.48
C ARG A 62 -1.00 6.76 -10.85
N THR A 63 -0.53 6.68 -9.61
CA THR A 63 0.02 7.83 -8.88
C THR A 63 1.31 8.31 -9.54
N ILE A 64 2.20 7.40 -9.93
CA ILE A 64 3.41 7.71 -10.69
C ILE A 64 3.04 8.35 -12.03
N LEU A 65 2.07 7.76 -12.75
CA LEU A 65 1.62 8.25 -14.05
C LEU A 65 1.01 9.66 -13.96
N LYS A 66 0.24 9.95 -12.90
CA LYS A 66 -0.25 11.31 -12.61
C LYS A 66 0.90 12.30 -12.41
N LEU A 67 1.96 11.90 -11.70
CA LEU A 67 3.12 12.75 -11.48
C LEU A 67 3.85 13.04 -12.79
N ILE A 68 4.00 12.03 -13.66
CA ILE A 68 4.60 12.19 -14.98
C ILE A 68 3.76 13.14 -15.83
N VAL A 69 2.45 12.90 -15.97
CA VAL A 69 1.57 13.73 -16.84
C VAL A 69 1.45 15.17 -16.35
N ASN A 70 1.26 15.41 -15.04
CA ASN A 70 0.92 16.74 -14.52
C ASN A 70 2.12 17.60 -14.14
N LYS A 71 3.31 17.02 -13.87
CA LYS A 71 4.51 17.83 -13.63
C LYS A 71 5.14 18.22 -14.97
N GLY A 72 4.73 19.38 -15.50
CA GLY A 72 5.32 19.98 -16.71
C GLY A 72 6.86 20.09 -16.68
N ASN A 73 7.48 20.17 -15.49
CA ASN A 73 8.93 20.17 -15.33
C ASN A 73 9.63 18.86 -15.73
N LEU A 74 8.94 17.72 -15.72
CA LEU A 74 9.51 16.46 -16.22
C LEU A 74 9.58 16.48 -17.75
N TRP A 75 8.50 16.91 -18.42
CA TRP A 75 8.45 17.02 -19.87
C TRP A 75 9.45 18.05 -20.41
N LYS A 76 9.60 19.20 -19.74
CA LYS A 76 10.61 20.21 -20.09
C LYS A 76 12.06 19.72 -20.00
N ARG A 77 12.33 18.69 -19.18
CA ARG A 77 13.67 18.08 -19.06
C ARG A 77 13.93 17.02 -20.13
N LEU A 78 12.89 16.51 -20.77
CA LEU A 78 12.96 15.51 -21.83
C LEU A 78 12.85 16.14 -23.24
N GLU A 79 12.48 17.42 -23.31
CA GLU A 79 12.49 18.26 -24.53
C GLU A 79 13.80 18.20 -25.34
N PRO A 80 15.01 18.18 -24.73
CA PRO A 80 16.26 18.10 -25.51
C PRO A 80 16.58 16.71 -26.08
N LEU A 81 15.76 15.68 -25.86
CA LEU A 81 16.05 14.30 -26.30
C LEU A 81 15.45 13.93 -27.68
N GLU A 82 14.98 14.90 -28.46
CA GLU A 82 14.43 14.72 -29.83
C GLU A 82 13.24 13.73 -29.95
N PHE A 83 12.69 13.24 -28.84
CA PHE A 83 11.51 12.38 -28.85
C PHE A 83 10.25 13.15 -29.24
N ASP A 84 9.30 12.47 -29.91
CA ASP A 84 7.95 12.99 -30.10
C ASP A 84 7.17 12.99 -28.78
N LEU A 85 7.39 14.06 -28.01
CA LEU A 85 6.75 14.31 -26.72
C LEU A 85 5.23 14.44 -26.84
N SER A 86 4.72 14.78 -28.03
CA SER A 86 3.28 14.93 -28.26
C SER A 86 2.58 13.56 -28.28
N ALA A 87 3.17 12.58 -28.96
CA ALA A 87 2.67 11.21 -29.03
C ALA A 87 2.74 10.54 -27.65
N ILE A 88 3.87 10.68 -26.94
CA ILE A 88 4.05 10.11 -25.60
C ILE A 88 3.04 10.71 -24.62
N LYS A 89 2.86 12.04 -24.63
CA LYS A 89 1.88 12.71 -23.75
C LYS A 89 0.44 12.25 -24.03
N SER A 90 0.09 12.04 -25.30
CA SER A 90 -1.22 11.51 -25.72
C SER A 90 -1.45 10.08 -25.21
N ILE A 91 -0.49 9.17 -25.41
CA ILE A 91 -0.56 7.78 -24.94
C ILE A 91 -0.65 7.74 -23.42
N THR A 92 0.24 8.46 -22.73
CA THR A 92 0.27 8.54 -21.26
C THR A 92 -1.05 9.08 -20.71
N GLY A 93 -1.66 10.06 -21.40
CA GLY A 93 -2.98 10.59 -21.07
C GLY A 93 -4.10 9.56 -21.20
N LYS A 94 -4.13 8.78 -22.29
CA LYS A 94 -5.13 7.69 -22.49
C LYS A 94 -4.99 6.60 -21.43
N ILE A 95 -3.76 6.16 -21.14
CA ILE A 95 -3.49 5.18 -20.08
C ILE A 95 -3.94 5.73 -18.73
N LEU A 96 -3.60 6.99 -18.43
CA LEU A 96 -4.01 7.63 -17.18
C LEU A 96 -5.53 7.74 -17.04
N PHE A 97 -6.25 8.02 -18.12
CA PHE A 97 -7.71 8.02 -18.14
C PHE A 97 -8.26 6.64 -17.76
N TRP A 98 -7.74 5.57 -18.37
CA TRP A 98 -8.13 4.20 -18.04
C TRP A 98 -7.86 3.86 -16.57
N PHE A 99 -6.64 4.13 -16.07
CA PHE A 99 -6.28 3.92 -14.67
C PHE A 99 -7.16 4.73 -13.71
N ASN A 100 -7.54 5.96 -14.05
CA ASN A 100 -8.45 6.74 -13.21
C ASN A 100 -9.81 6.06 -13.06
N LYS A 101 -10.33 5.43 -14.13
CA LYS A 101 -11.60 4.72 -14.11
C LYS A 101 -11.52 3.39 -13.35
N THR A 102 -10.40 2.67 -13.47
CA THR A 102 -10.28 1.29 -12.96
C THR A 102 -9.64 1.17 -11.57
N HIS A 103 -8.89 2.18 -11.10
CA HIS A 103 -8.10 2.06 -9.85
C HIS A 103 -8.92 1.68 -8.62
N ALA A 104 -10.18 2.11 -8.55
CA ALA A 104 -11.09 1.77 -7.46
C ALA A 104 -11.28 0.25 -7.36
N TYR A 105 -11.51 -0.41 -8.50
CA TYR A 105 -11.68 -1.85 -8.57
C TYR A 105 -10.39 -2.58 -8.23
N PHE A 106 -9.23 -2.11 -8.72
CA PHE A 106 -7.95 -2.68 -8.33
C PHE A 106 -7.67 -2.51 -6.83
N GLY A 107 -8.06 -1.39 -6.22
CA GLY A 107 -7.96 -1.21 -4.77
C GLY A 107 -8.81 -2.22 -4.00
N ILE A 108 -10.05 -2.47 -4.43
CA ILE A 108 -10.92 -3.48 -3.82
C ILE A 108 -10.33 -4.88 -4.00
N LEU A 109 -9.88 -5.23 -5.21
CA LEU A 109 -9.28 -6.52 -5.51
C LEU A 109 -8.00 -6.76 -4.72
N ALA A 110 -7.17 -5.73 -4.52
CA ALA A 110 -5.99 -5.79 -3.66
C ALA A 110 -6.38 -6.11 -2.21
N ILE A 111 -7.36 -5.40 -1.66
CA ILE A 111 -7.84 -5.62 -0.29
C ILE A 111 -8.37 -7.05 -0.13
N VAL A 112 -9.26 -7.50 -1.02
CA VAL A 112 -9.83 -8.85 -0.97
C VAL A 112 -8.74 -9.91 -1.09
N SER A 113 -7.80 -9.75 -2.02
CA SER A 113 -6.70 -10.71 -2.21
C SER A 113 -5.80 -10.77 -0.98
N ILE A 114 -5.46 -9.65 -0.36
CA ILE A 114 -4.63 -9.65 0.87
C ILE A 114 -5.39 -10.28 2.05
N PHE A 115 -6.70 -10.02 2.19
CA PHE A 115 -7.51 -10.71 3.21
C PHE A 115 -7.54 -12.22 3.00
N LEU A 116 -7.71 -12.67 1.75
CA LEU A 116 -7.68 -14.10 1.40
C LEU A 116 -6.31 -14.72 1.66
N HIS A 117 -5.24 -14.03 1.26
CA HIS A 117 -3.86 -14.44 1.58
C HIS A 117 -3.71 -14.67 3.08
N CYS A 118 -4.02 -13.68 3.91
CA CYS A 118 -3.87 -13.79 5.36
C CYS A 118 -4.75 -14.89 5.98
N TYR A 119 -5.96 -15.12 5.44
CA TYR A 119 -6.84 -16.19 5.90
C TYR A 119 -6.28 -17.59 5.60
N PHE A 120 -5.60 -17.76 4.46
CA PHE A 120 -5.09 -19.05 4.03
C PHE A 120 -3.67 -19.40 4.54
N THR A 121 -2.88 -18.41 4.97
CA THR A 121 -1.46 -18.63 5.34
C THR A 121 -1.15 -18.65 6.84
N THR A 122 -2.05 -18.23 7.72
CA THR A 122 -1.70 -18.14 9.17
C THR A 122 -2.91 -18.26 10.09
N SER A 123 -2.66 -18.75 11.32
CA SER A 123 -3.56 -18.53 12.45
C SER A 123 -3.67 -17.03 12.75
N LEU A 124 -4.70 -16.39 12.18
CA LEU A 124 -4.98 -14.94 12.31
C LEU A 124 -4.92 -14.42 13.75
N LEU A 125 -5.22 -15.29 14.72
CA LEU A 125 -5.35 -14.92 16.11
C LEU A 125 -4.00 -14.94 16.84
N ASP A 126 -3.01 -15.71 16.42
CA ASP A 126 -1.81 -15.85 17.25
C ASP A 126 -0.77 -14.76 16.96
N ASN A 127 -0.89 -14.05 15.84
CA ASN A 127 0.08 -13.03 15.42
C ASN A 127 -0.46 -11.60 15.53
N LEU A 128 0.05 -10.83 16.50
CA LEU A 128 -0.32 -9.42 16.73
C LEU A 128 -0.06 -8.54 15.50
N LEU A 129 1.08 -8.71 14.81
CA LEU A 129 1.43 -7.93 13.62
C LEU A 129 0.40 -8.15 12.51
N LEU A 130 -0.01 -9.41 12.30
CA LEU A 130 -1.02 -9.74 11.31
C LEU A 130 -2.37 -9.07 11.63
N ARG A 131 -2.80 -9.12 12.90
CA ARG A 131 -4.02 -8.42 13.35
C ARG A 131 -3.95 -6.91 13.05
N LEU A 132 -2.81 -6.28 13.34
CA LEU A 132 -2.59 -4.86 13.06
C LEU A 132 -2.61 -4.55 11.56
N VAL A 133 -1.99 -5.39 10.72
CA VAL A 133 -2.02 -5.25 9.26
C VAL A 133 -3.46 -5.34 8.73
N LEU A 134 -4.26 -6.29 9.21
CA LEU A 134 -5.64 -6.44 8.77
C LEU A 134 -6.54 -5.28 9.20
N ILE A 135 -6.37 -4.76 10.42
CA ILE A 135 -7.08 -3.57 10.88
C ILE A 135 -6.72 -2.36 10.00
N LEU A 136 -5.43 -2.17 9.71
CA LEU A 136 -4.98 -1.08 8.84
C LEU A 136 -5.46 -1.26 7.39
N LEU A 137 -5.54 -2.49 6.90
CA LEU A 137 -6.05 -2.81 5.57
C LEU A 137 -7.55 -2.52 5.46
N ALA A 138 -8.35 -2.95 6.45
CA ALA A 138 -9.76 -2.60 6.55
C ALA A 138 -9.94 -1.07 6.59
N TRP A 139 -9.10 -0.39 7.37
CA TRP A 139 -9.06 1.07 7.42
C TRP A 139 -8.74 1.69 6.06
N GLN A 140 -7.76 1.16 5.31
CA GLN A 140 -7.48 1.62 3.94
C GLN A 140 -8.69 1.48 3.02
N GLY A 141 -9.43 0.36 3.13
CA GLY A 141 -10.62 0.12 2.34
C GLY A 141 -11.74 1.12 2.63
N ILE A 142 -12.05 1.32 3.91
CA ILE A 142 -13.07 2.28 4.34
C ILE A 142 -12.72 3.69 3.86
N PHE A 143 -11.47 4.13 4.06
CA PHE A 143 -11.04 5.46 3.62
C PHE A 143 -11.01 5.60 2.10
N GLY A 144 -10.55 4.58 1.40
CA GLY A 144 -10.58 4.54 -0.06
C GLY A 144 -12.00 4.70 -0.61
N ALA A 145 -12.99 4.02 -0.02
CA ALA A 145 -14.39 4.15 -0.38
C ALA A 145 -14.93 5.55 -0.08
N VAL A 146 -14.62 6.11 1.10
CA VAL A 146 -15.01 7.47 1.48
C VAL A 146 -14.49 8.50 0.47
N LEU A 147 -13.28 8.35 -0.06
CA LEU A 147 -12.72 9.28 -1.04
C LEU A 147 -13.30 9.18 -2.46
N GLN A 148 -14.08 8.13 -2.77
CA GLN A 148 -14.77 8.05 -4.06
C GLN A 148 -15.99 8.96 -4.15
N PHE A 149 -16.50 9.44 -3.01
CA PHE A 149 -17.61 10.39 -3.02
C PHE A 149 -17.19 11.75 -3.61
N LYS A 150 -18.13 12.40 -4.30
CA LYS A 150 -17.91 13.74 -4.89
C LYS A 150 -17.77 14.77 -3.77
N TYR A 151 -16.56 15.30 -3.59
CA TYR A 151 -16.29 16.39 -2.66
C TYR A 151 -15.96 17.68 -3.40
N THR A 152 -16.51 18.80 -2.92
CA THR A 152 -16.07 20.12 -3.38
C THR A 152 -14.66 20.43 -2.85
N PRO A 153 -13.86 21.27 -3.53
CA PRO A 153 -12.52 21.63 -3.08
C PRO A 153 -12.48 22.19 -1.64
N ALA A 154 -13.51 22.94 -1.24
CA ALA A 154 -13.64 23.46 0.12
C ALA A 154 -13.79 22.35 1.17
N ILE A 155 -14.62 21.34 0.88
CA ILE A 155 -14.81 20.18 1.77
C ILE A 155 -13.53 19.34 1.81
N LEU A 156 -12.87 19.14 0.67
CA LEU A 156 -11.63 18.35 0.60
C LEU A 156 -10.49 19.01 1.39
N LYS A 157 -10.38 20.34 1.35
CA LYS A 157 -9.39 21.09 2.15
C LYS A 157 -9.63 20.90 3.65
N ARG A 158 -10.90 20.97 4.09
CA ARG A 158 -11.29 20.70 5.48
C ARG A 158 -11.03 19.26 5.90
N LYS A 159 -11.27 18.30 5.00
CA LYS A 159 -11.04 16.86 5.21
C LYS A 159 -9.61 16.41 4.85
N SER A 160 -8.69 17.33 4.58
CA SER A 160 -7.34 16.97 4.14
C SER A 160 -6.61 16.08 5.15
N TYR A 161 -6.90 16.20 6.44
CA TYR A 161 -6.34 15.32 7.47
C TYR A 161 -6.67 13.83 7.23
N LEU A 162 -7.83 13.50 6.66
CA LEU A 162 -8.21 12.11 6.31
C LEU A 162 -7.31 11.55 5.20
N LEU A 163 -6.98 12.37 4.19
CA LEU A 163 -6.04 11.99 3.12
C LEU A 163 -4.64 11.71 3.69
N HIS A 164 -4.19 12.57 4.61
CA HIS A 164 -2.89 12.38 5.28
C HIS A 164 -2.90 11.16 6.20
N ALA A 165 -4.01 10.90 6.89
CA ALA A 165 -4.18 9.73 7.72
C ALA A 165 -4.13 8.45 6.89
N GLN A 166 -4.80 8.41 5.74
CA GLN A 166 -4.76 7.26 4.82
C GLN A 166 -3.34 7.00 4.31
N LEU A 167 -2.63 8.04 3.83
CA LEU A 167 -1.24 7.89 3.38
C LEU A 167 -0.34 7.34 4.50
N PHE A 168 -0.46 7.91 5.71
CA PHE A 168 0.35 7.52 6.84
C PHE A 168 0.07 6.07 7.27
N THR A 169 -1.20 5.70 7.36
CA THR A 169 -1.61 4.34 7.72
C THR A 169 -1.27 3.32 6.62
N GLY A 170 -1.21 3.74 5.35
CA GLY A 170 -0.70 2.92 4.25
C GLY A 170 0.81 2.66 4.33
N ILE A 171 1.61 3.68 4.69
CA ILE A 171 3.05 3.51 4.94
C ILE A 171 3.26 2.55 6.12
N LEU A 172 2.48 2.72 7.18
CA LEU A 172 2.53 1.85 8.34
C LEU A 172 2.20 0.40 7.98
N LEU A 173 1.16 0.18 7.17
CA LEU A 173 0.81 -1.14 6.66
C LEU A 173 1.98 -1.78 5.92
N LEU A 174 2.67 -1.04 5.05
CA LEU A 174 3.83 -1.54 4.30
C LEU A 174 4.96 -1.99 5.24
N ILE A 175 5.26 -1.18 6.27
CA ILE A 175 6.28 -1.49 7.26
C ILE A 175 5.90 -2.78 8.01
N LEU A 176 4.69 -2.84 8.57
CA LEU A 176 4.25 -3.99 9.37
C LEU A 176 4.15 -5.27 8.53
N ALA A 177 3.68 -5.18 7.28
CA ALA A 177 3.62 -6.31 6.37
C ALA A 177 5.03 -6.82 6.00
N GLY A 178 5.97 -5.91 5.68
CA GLY A 178 7.34 -6.29 5.36
C GLY A 178 8.05 -6.99 6.52
N PHE A 179 7.92 -6.46 7.74
CA PHE A 179 8.44 -7.12 8.94
C PHE A 179 7.68 -8.40 9.30
N GLY A 180 6.38 -8.46 9.01
CA GLY A 180 5.58 -9.69 9.13
C GLY A 180 6.12 -10.82 8.25
N HIS A 181 6.41 -10.55 6.97
CA HIS A 181 7.01 -11.55 6.08
C HIS A 181 8.41 -11.97 6.53
N LEU A 182 9.24 -11.05 7.03
CA LEU A 182 10.54 -11.42 7.63
C LEU A 182 10.41 -12.36 8.82
N LEU A 183 9.31 -12.28 9.57
CA LEU A 183 9.03 -13.19 10.68
C LEU A 183 8.54 -14.56 10.25
N LEU A 184 7.71 -14.59 9.21
CA LEU A 184 7.09 -15.81 8.74
C LEU A 184 8.09 -16.62 7.90
N GLY A 185 9.05 -15.95 7.26
CA GLY A 185 9.91 -16.56 6.24
C GLY A 185 9.07 -16.84 5.01
N ASP A 186 9.33 -16.10 3.93
CA ASP A 186 8.87 -16.53 2.61
C ASP A 186 9.77 -17.66 2.09
#